data_AF-A0A4V3UNI2-F1
#
_entry.id   AF-A0A4V3UNI2-F1
#
_cell.length_a   1.000
_cell.length_b   1.000
_cell.length_c   1.000
_cell.angle_alpha   90.00
_cell.angle_beta   90.00
_cell.angle_gamma   90.00
#
_symmetry.space_group_name_H-M   'P 1'
#
loop_
_entity.id
_entity.type
_entity.pdbx_description
1 polymer ?
#
loop_
_entity_poly.entity_id
_entity_poly.type
_entity_poly.pdbx_seq_one_letter_code
_entity_poly.pdbx_strand_id
1 'polypeptide(L)'
;MVSTVLDDQYLLSRDYVDVSRLNLQHALWTQMFGFLLHPDIDIINKDLKIADIGTGTGAWLTDLASHLPSTCQLDGYDLDISQSRRLQVG
;
A
#
# COMPACT_ATOMS: atom_id res chain seq x y z
N MET A 1 15.05 -37.96 -5.82
CA MET A 1 14.09 -36.83 -5.83
C MET A 1 14.52 -35.86 -4.76
N VAL A 2 15.18 -34.77 -5.13
CA VAL A 2 15.44 -33.63 -4.24
C VAL A 2 14.40 -32.58 -4.61
N SER A 3 13.44 -32.35 -3.72
CA SER A 3 12.59 -31.17 -3.79
C SER A 3 13.47 -29.97 -3.46
N THR A 4 13.96 -29.28 -4.49
CA THR A 4 14.50 -27.93 -4.37
C THR A 4 13.34 -27.06 -3.91
N VAL A 5 13.22 -26.87 -2.60
CA VAL A 5 12.52 -25.72 -2.03
C VAL A 5 13.28 -24.53 -2.59
N LEU A 6 12.75 -23.89 -3.62
CA LEU A 6 13.27 -22.61 -4.07
C LEU A 6 13.19 -21.73 -2.83
N ASP A 7 14.34 -21.29 -2.35
CA ASP A 7 14.43 -20.26 -1.33
C ASP A 7 13.62 -19.09 -1.91
N ASP A 8 12.39 -18.89 -1.43
CA ASP A 8 11.45 -17.84 -1.82
C ASP A 8 11.98 -16.49 -1.30
N GLN A 9 13.24 -16.22 -1.63
CA GLN A 9 14.00 -15.09 -1.17
C GLN A 9 13.61 -13.93 -2.07
N TYR A 10 12.69 -13.12 -1.56
CA TYR A 10 12.25 -11.89 -2.19
C TYR A 10 13.49 -11.05 -2.57
N LEU A 11 13.68 -10.79 -3.87
CA LEU A 11 14.89 -10.15 -4.40
C LEU A 11 15.08 -8.70 -3.92
N LEU A 12 13.98 -8.06 -3.52
CA LEU A 12 14.03 -6.73 -2.94
C LEU A 12 14.33 -6.88 -1.45
N SER A 13 15.46 -6.30 -1.04
CA SER A 13 15.87 -6.27 0.36
C SER A 13 14.79 -5.63 1.23
N ARG A 14 14.80 -5.99 2.51
CA ARG A 14 13.82 -5.58 3.51
C ARG A 14 14.41 -4.53 4.47
N ASP A 15 15.46 -3.85 4.02
CA ASP A 15 16.25 -2.98 4.88
C ASP A 15 15.58 -1.62 5.02
N TYR A 16 16.02 -0.86 6.03
CA TYR A 16 15.56 0.50 6.28
C TYR A 16 15.66 1.41 5.06
N VAL A 17 16.62 1.13 4.16
CA VAL A 17 16.80 1.86 2.90
C VAL A 17 15.61 1.66 1.97
N ASP A 18 15.06 0.46 1.87
CA ASP A 18 13.93 0.15 0.99
C ASP A 18 12.63 0.78 1.49
N VAL A 19 12.39 0.73 2.80
CA VAL A 19 11.27 1.43 3.44
C VAL A 19 11.38 2.94 3.21
N SER A 20 12.57 3.52 3.40
CA SER A 20 12.82 4.94 3.17
C SER A 20 12.60 5.32 1.70
N ARG A 21 13.08 4.49 0.76
CA ARG A 21 12.89 4.68 -0.67
C ARG A 21 11.41 4.66 -1.05
N LEU A 22 10.64 3.69 -0.57
CA LEU A 22 9.20 3.57 -0.87
C LEU A 22 8.41 4.77 -0.31
N ASN A 23 8.70 5.20 0.91
CA ASN A 23 8.03 6.36 1.50
C ASN A 23 8.40 7.67 0.78
N LEU A 24 9.67 7.84 0.39
CA LEU A 24 10.09 8.99 -0.41
C LEU A 24 9.41 8.99 -1.79
N GLN A 25 9.33 7.82 -2.43
CA GLN A 25 8.65 7.66 -3.71
C GLN A 25 7.16 8.05 -3.61
N HIS A 26 6.47 7.60 -2.56
CA HIS A 26 5.10 8.01 -2.27
C HIS A 26 4.99 9.54 -2.17
N ALA A 27 5.83 10.18 -1.34
CA ALA A 27 5.81 11.62 -1.16
C ALA A 27 6.04 12.40 -2.47
N LEU A 28 7.04 11.99 -3.26
CA LEU A 28 7.37 12.63 -4.54
C LEU A 28 6.24 12.50 -5.55
N TRP A 29 5.59 11.33 -5.63
CA TRP A 29 4.48 11.12 -6.55
C TRP A 29 3.25 11.93 -6.16
N THR A 30 2.87 11.93 -4.89
CA THR A 30 1.74 12.75 -4.41
C THR A 30 1.99 14.24 -4.63
N GLN A 31 3.24 14.71 -4.44
CA GLN A 31 3.61 16.10 -4.73
C GLN A 31 3.58 16.42 -6.22
N MET A 32 4.03 15.51 -7.08
CA MET A 32 4.10 15.72 -8.53
C MET A 32 2.72 15.72 -9.20
N PHE A 33 1.85 14.79 -8.81
CA PHE A 33 0.51 14.66 -9.40
C PHE A 33 -0.55 15.51 -8.69
N GLY A 34 -0.37 15.78 -7.40
CA GLY A 34 -1.32 16.56 -6.60
C GLY A 34 -2.57 15.79 -6.18
N PHE A 35 -2.63 14.49 -6.42
CA PHE A 35 -3.73 13.62 -6.02
C PHE A 35 -3.23 12.20 -5.69
N LEU A 36 -3.92 11.53 -4.74
CA LEU A 36 -3.69 10.12 -4.41
C LEU A 36 -4.50 9.17 -5.29
N LEU A 37 -5.68 9.64 -5.69
CA LEU A 37 -6.61 8.97 -6.58
C LEU A 37 -6.97 9.96 -7.69
N HIS A 38 -7.03 9.49 -8.93
CA HIS A 38 -7.38 10.37 -10.05
C HIS A 38 -8.75 11.04 -9.79
N PRO A 39 -8.90 12.35 -10.02
CA PRO A 39 -10.13 13.09 -9.68
C PRO A 39 -11.38 12.59 -10.41
N ASP A 40 -11.22 11.88 -11.54
CA ASP A 40 -12.33 11.27 -12.27
C ASP A 40 -12.89 10.00 -11.60
N ILE A 41 -12.21 9.47 -10.58
CA ILE A 41 -12.70 8.31 -9.83
C ILE A 41 -13.65 8.80 -8.74
N ASP A 42 -14.92 8.37 -8.83
CA ASP A 42 -15.95 8.76 -7.87
C ASP A 42 -15.73 8.08 -6.50
N ILE A 43 -15.53 8.92 -5.48
CA ILE A 43 -15.31 8.51 -4.08
C ILE A 43 -16.50 8.84 -3.17
N ILE A 44 -17.63 9.31 -3.72
CA ILE A 44 -18.79 9.76 -2.94
C ILE A 44 -19.59 8.57 -2.38
N ASN A 45 -19.37 7.37 -2.91
CA ASN A 45 -20.07 6.17 -2.46
C ASN A 45 -19.65 5.74 -1.03
N LYS A 46 -20.62 5.66 -0.12
CA LYS A 46 -20.39 5.26 1.28
C LYS A 46 -19.91 3.82 1.44
N ASP A 47 -20.16 2.98 0.44
CA ASP A 47 -19.77 1.56 0.40
C ASP A 47 -18.56 1.31 -0.52
N LEU A 48 -17.75 2.34 -0.78
CA LEU A 48 -16.55 2.22 -1.60
C LEU A 48 -15.58 1.18 -1.03
N LYS A 49 -15.09 0.30 -1.90
CA LYS A 49 -14.11 -0.73 -1.58
C LYS A 49 -12.89 -0.58 -2.46
N ILE A 50 -11.72 -0.46 -1.85
CA ILE A 50 -10.44 -0.27 -2.53
C ILE A 50 -9.49 -1.38 -2.12
N ALA A 51 -8.86 -2.00 -3.11
CA ALA A 51 -7.80 -2.98 -2.91
C ALA A 51 -6.47 -2.43 -3.45
N ASP A 52 -5.45 -2.34 -2.60
CA ASP A 52 -4.07 -1.99 -2.97
C ASP A 52 -3.23 -3.26 -3.07
N ILE A 53 -2.68 -3.53 -4.25
CA ILE A 53 -1.97 -4.78 -4.58
C ILE A 53 -0.48 -4.49 -4.74
N GLY A 54 0.35 -5.18 -3.96
CA GLY A 54 1.77 -4.86 -3.84
C GLY A 54 1.98 -3.58 -3.02
N THR A 55 1.24 -3.45 -1.92
CA THR A 55 1.16 -2.23 -1.10
C THR A 55 2.50 -1.80 -0.47
N GLY A 56 3.48 -2.70 -0.42
CA GLY A 56 4.79 -2.45 0.17
C GLY A 56 4.65 -1.99 1.62
N THR A 57 4.95 -0.71 1.87
CA THR A 57 4.85 -0.12 3.22
C THR A 57 3.42 0.19 3.65
N GLY A 58 2.44 0.12 2.76
CA GLY A 58 1.08 0.58 3.02
C GLY A 58 0.91 2.10 3.00
N ALA A 59 1.95 2.86 2.58
CA ALA A 59 1.94 4.31 2.65
C ALA A 59 0.79 4.93 1.83
N TRP A 60 0.57 4.44 0.61
CA TRP A 60 -0.51 4.95 -0.25
C TRP A 60 -1.89 4.69 0.34
N LEU A 61 -2.18 3.44 0.74
CA LEU A 61 -3.47 3.07 1.30
C LEU A 61 -3.75 3.80 2.63
N THR A 62 -2.73 4.00 3.45
CA THR A 62 -2.82 4.76 4.71
C THR A 62 -3.11 6.24 4.46
N ASP A 63 -2.41 6.85 3.51
CA ASP A 63 -2.62 8.25 3.15
C ASP A 63 -4.03 8.45 2.59
N LEU A 64 -4.47 7.56 1.68
CA LEU A 64 -5.80 7.58 1.11
C LEU A 64 -6.90 7.42 2.17
N ALA A 65 -6.71 6.53 3.15
CA ALA A 65 -7.68 6.32 4.23
C ALA A 65 -7.95 7.61 5.03
N SER A 66 -6.97 8.51 5.17
CA SER A 66 -7.15 9.77 5.89
C SER A 66 -8.04 10.79 5.15
N HIS A 67 -8.26 10.57 3.85
CA HIS A 67 -9.08 11.42 2.98
C HIS A 67 -10.47 10.84 2.68
N LEU A 68 -10.76 9.61 3.14
CA LEU A 68 -12.01 8.91 2.88
C LEU A 68 -12.86 8.78 4.15
N PRO A 69 -14.19 8.64 4.01
CA PRO A 69 -15.06 8.27 5.13
C PRO A 69 -14.64 6.94 5.76
N SER A 70 -14.77 6.83 7.08
CA SER A 70 -14.50 5.58 7.82
C SER A 70 -15.43 4.41 7.44
N THR A 71 -16.47 4.65 6.65
CA THR A 71 -17.36 3.61 6.10
C THR A 71 -16.75 2.89 4.91
N CYS A 72 -15.70 3.43 4.28
CA CYS A 72 -15.02 2.80 3.16
C CYS A 72 -14.21 1.59 3.62
N GLN A 73 -14.18 0.54 2.80
CA GLN A 73 -13.35 -0.64 3.03
C GLN A 73 -12.05 -0.49 2.24
N LEU A 74 -10.91 -0.59 2.92
CA LEU A 74 -9.57 -0.44 2.34
C LEU A 74 -8.74 -1.68 2.68
N ASP A 75 -8.44 -2.48 1.67
CA ASP A 75 -7.71 -3.74 1.81
C ASP A 75 -6.34 -3.66 1.14
N GLY A 76 -5.29 -3.95 1.89
CA GLY A 76 -3.91 -3.99 1.38
C GLY A 76 -3.41 -5.43 1.25
N TYR A 77 -2.88 -5.76 0.09
CA TYR A 77 -2.31 -7.07 -0.21
C TYR A 77 -0.86 -6.91 -0.64
N ASP A 78 0.02 -7.71 -0.06
CA ASP A 78 1.41 -7.83 -0.48
C ASP A 78 1.85 -9.29 -0.37
N LEU A 79 2.88 -9.67 -1.11
CA LEU A 79 3.55 -10.96 -0.96
C LEU A 79 4.21 -11.06 0.42
N ASP A 80 4.64 -9.94 0.98
CA ASP A 80 5.20 -9.87 2.32
C ASP A 80 4.54 -8.78 3.17
N ILE A 81 3.57 -9.18 3.98
CA ILE A 81 2.79 -8.26 4.81
C ILE A 81 3.58 -7.67 5.98
N SER A 82 4.82 -8.13 6.23
CA SER A 82 5.68 -7.56 7.28
C SER A 82 6.05 -6.09 7.02
N GLN A 83 5.99 -5.66 5.76
CA GLN A 83 6.24 -4.28 5.36
C GLN A 83 5.02 -3.38 5.55
N SER A 84 3.81 -3.94 5.55
CA SER A 84 2.57 -3.19 5.69
C SER A 84 2.31 -2.84 7.15
N ARG A 85 2.10 -1.55 7.42
CA ARG A 85 1.64 -1.12 8.74
C ARG A 85 0.21 -1.59 8.94
N ARG A 86 -0.02 -2.56 9.83
CA ARG A 86 -1.37 -3.03 10.18
C ARG A 86 -2.18 -1.90 10.82
N LEU A 87 -3.11 -1.35 10.05
CA LEU A 87 -4.11 -0.42 10.57
C LEU A 87 -5.24 -1.23 11.24
N GLN A 88 -5.29 -1.19 12.58
CA GLN A 88 -6.54 -1.51 13.29
C GLN A 88 -7.36 -0.23 13.34
N VAL A 89 -8.33 -0.10 12.44
CA VAL A 89 -9.37 0.91 12.55
C VAL A 89 -10.44 0.31 13.46
N GLY A 90 -10.54 0.86 14.68
CA GLY A 90 -11.62 0.57 15.63
C GLY A 90 -12.82 1.48 15.44
#